data_AF-A0A0D2Q7K8-F1
#
_entry.id   AF-A0A0D2Q7K8-F1
#
_cell.length_a   1.000
_cell.length_b   1.000
_cell.length_c   1.000
_cell.angle_alpha   90.00
_cell.angle_beta   90.00
_cell.angle_gamma   90.00
#
_symmetry.space_group_name_H-M   'P 1'
#
loop_
_entity.id
_entity.type
_entity.pdbx_description
1 polymer ?
#
loop_
_entity_poly.entity_id
_entity_poly.type
_entity_poly.pdbx_seq_one_letter_code
_entity_poly.pdbx_strand_id
1 'polypeptide(L)'
;MAWIAGLFISFSTLPCLPTLTSFHINMVVPTKKAMNQRLASWTLVVGLFVVSCVAELERFEHAGKPDGSLSFLVVGDWGRRGHYNQSQVAFQMGKIGEQLDIDFIISTGDNFYDNGLTGVDDPLFHQSFTDIYTAPSLQKQWYNVLGNHDYRGNAEAQLSPILTKMDNRWLCLRYFVLNAGPEIAEFFFVDTTPFVTKYFTDPEDHVYDWKAILPREKYLNNLLMEVESALGESRAKWKIVVGHHAIKSAGHHGNAKELNIHLLPLLQTYDVDLYINGHDHCLQHISSSDRYIFLYLKIWKKGSD
;
A
#
# COMPACT_ATOMS: atom_id res chain seq x y z
N MET A 1 -27.88 15.95 -1.73
CA MET A 1 -27.01 15.84 -2.93
C MET A 1 -25.59 15.61 -2.45
N ALA A 2 -25.09 14.39 -2.54
CA ALA A 2 -23.68 14.06 -2.30
C ALA A 2 -22.95 14.18 -3.64
N TRP A 3 -21.91 15.01 -3.68
CA TRP A 3 -21.02 15.11 -4.82
C TRP A 3 -19.94 14.05 -4.66
N ILE A 4 -19.82 13.17 -5.64
CA ILE A 4 -18.68 12.26 -5.79
C ILE A 4 -17.83 12.84 -6.90
N ALA A 5 -16.59 13.20 -6.58
CA ALA A 5 -15.58 13.48 -7.57
C ALA A 5 -14.87 12.16 -7.88
N GLY A 6 -15.20 11.55 -9.01
CA GLY A 6 -14.37 10.49 -9.59
C GLY A 6 -13.18 11.13 -10.29
N LEU A 7 -11.96 10.78 -9.87
CA LEU A 7 -10.76 11.14 -10.63
C LEU A 7 -10.64 10.16 -11.81
N PHE A 8 -10.67 10.69 -13.03
CA PHE A 8 -10.52 9.91 -14.25
C PHE A 8 -9.08 10.04 -14.74
N ILE A 9 -8.36 8.92 -14.81
CA ILE A 9 -7.00 8.86 -15.32
C ILE A 9 -6.99 7.83 -16.45
N SER A 10 -6.75 8.27 -17.70
CA SER A 10 -6.68 7.42 -18.90
C SER A 10 -5.35 7.69 -19.61
N PHE A 11 -4.59 6.64 -19.94
CA PHE A 11 -3.29 6.78 -20.62
C PHE A 11 -3.08 5.73 -21.71
N SER A 12 -2.52 6.16 -22.85
CA SER A 12 -2.06 5.33 -23.96
C SER A 12 -0.53 5.32 -24.05
N THR A 13 0.08 4.20 -24.46
CA THR A 13 1.53 4.06 -24.67
C THR A 13 1.89 3.68 -26.11
N LEU A 14 3.07 4.12 -26.57
CA LEU A 14 3.80 3.63 -27.74
C LEU A 14 5.11 2.97 -27.24
N PRO A 15 5.62 1.88 -27.85
CA PRO A 15 6.70 1.07 -27.27
C PRO A 15 8.12 1.47 -27.73
N CYS A 16 9.12 1.23 -26.87
CA CYS A 16 10.55 1.19 -27.26
C CYS A 16 11.32 0.12 -26.44
N LEU A 17 12.21 -0.63 -27.10
CA LEU A 17 12.94 -1.81 -26.60
C LEU A 17 14.21 -1.46 -25.78
N PRO A 18 14.75 -2.39 -24.95
CA PRO A 18 16.03 -2.22 -24.24
C PRO A 18 17.23 -2.93 -24.91
N THR A 19 18.44 -2.43 -24.64
CA THR A 19 19.73 -3.07 -24.95
C THR A 19 20.48 -3.48 -23.67
N LEU A 20 21.11 -4.67 -23.70
CA LEU A 20 21.93 -5.25 -22.63
C LEU A 20 23.42 -4.88 -22.81
N THR A 21 24.15 -4.70 -21.71
CA THR A 21 25.61 -4.69 -21.69
C THR A 21 26.16 -5.66 -20.63
N SER A 22 27.20 -6.42 -21.00
CA SER A 22 27.96 -7.32 -20.13
C SER A 22 29.40 -6.84 -20.00
N PHE A 23 30.00 -6.96 -18.81
CA PHE A 23 31.42 -6.68 -18.58
C PHE A 23 32.24 -7.97 -18.44
N HIS A 24 33.48 -7.93 -18.91
CA HIS A 24 34.52 -8.96 -18.69
C HIS A 24 35.76 -8.28 -18.10
N ILE A 25 36.39 -8.92 -17.11
CA ILE A 25 37.68 -8.48 -16.55
C ILE A 25 38.72 -9.55 -16.87
N ASN A 26 39.76 -9.17 -17.62
CA ASN A 26 40.97 -9.97 -17.81
C ASN A 26 42.07 -9.45 -16.88
N MET A 27 42.70 -10.34 -16.11
CA MET A 27 43.95 -10.02 -15.41
C MET A 27 45.14 -10.69 -16.09
N VAL A 28 46.18 -9.90 -16.33
CA VAL A 28 47.49 -10.33 -16.84
C VAL A 28 48.47 -10.36 -15.68
N VAL A 29 49.25 -11.44 -15.54
CA VAL A 29 50.35 -11.54 -14.57
C VAL A 29 51.68 -11.69 -15.33
N PRO A 30 52.75 -10.96 -14.95
CA PRO A 30 54.00 -10.97 -15.69
C PRO A 30 54.86 -12.20 -15.36
N THR A 31 55.46 -12.79 -16.40
CA THR A 31 56.33 -13.96 -16.34
C THR A 31 57.78 -13.60 -15.99
N LYS A 32 58.41 -14.37 -15.09
CA LYS A 32 59.86 -14.62 -15.12
C LYS A 32 60.17 -16.12 -14.96
N LYS A 33 60.79 -16.63 -16.04
CA LYS A 33 61.58 -17.84 -16.28
C LYS A 33 61.70 -18.94 -15.21
N ALA A 34 61.35 -20.14 -15.70
CA ALA A 34 62.10 -21.42 -15.68
C ALA A 34 61.80 -22.47 -14.60
N MET A 35 61.47 -23.65 -15.13
CA MET A 35 61.74 -25.01 -14.64
C MET A 35 60.60 -25.76 -13.93
N ASN A 36 60.06 -26.74 -14.67
CA ASN A 36 59.16 -27.83 -14.33
C ASN A 36 59.07 -28.23 -12.85
N GLN A 37 57.92 -27.97 -12.23
CA GLN A 37 57.22 -28.92 -11.36
C GLN A 37 55.71 -28.80 -11.61
N ARG A 38 55.03 -29.92 -11.84
CA ARG A 38 53.57 -29.98 -11.98
C ARG A 38 52.92 -29.66 -10.63
N LEU A 39 52.54 -28.41 -10.41
CA LEU A 39 51.63 -28.01 -9.35
C LEU A 39 50.21 -28.08 -9.92
N ALA A 40 49.48 -29.15 -9.58
CA ALA A 40 48.05 -29.18 -9.75
C ALA A 40 47.43 -28.27 -8.68
N SER A 41 47.16 -27.01 -9.04
CA SER A 41 46.41 -26.08 -8.21
C SER A 41 44.95 -26.51 -8.18
N TRP A 42 44.53 -27.17 -7.10
CA TRP A 42 43.12 -27.36 -6.80
C TRP A 42 42.59 -26.07 -6.17
N THR A 43 42.01 -25.20 -6.99
CA THR A 43 41.27 -24.04 -6.48
C THR A 43 39.94 -24.55 -5.92
N LEU A 44 39.87 -24.74 -4.61
CA LEU A 44 38.60 -24.95 -3.91
C LEU A 44 37.85 -23.61 -3.93
N VAL A 45 36.92 -23.45 -4.88
CA VAL A 45 35.95 -22.36 -4.86
C VAL A 45 34.94 -22.70 -3.77
N VAL A 46 35.19 -22.25 -2.55
CA VAL A 46 34.15 -22.19 -1.52
C VAL A 46 33.27 -21.00 -1.87
N GLY A 47 32.22 -21.25 -2.65
CA GLY A 47 31.15 -20.28 -2.85
C GLY A 47 30.45 -20.06 -1.51
N LEU A 48 30.79 -18.98 -0.81
CA LEU A 48 29.95 -18.44 0.25
C LEU A 48 28.65 -17.96 -0.41
N PHE A 49 27.67 -18.86 -0.53
CA PHE A 49 26.29 -18.46 -0.75
C PHE A 49 25.82 -17.78 0.53
N VAL A 50 26.09 -16.48 0.64
CA VAL A 50 25.33 -15.63 1.56
C VAL A 50 23.94 -15.57 0.95
N VAL A 51 23.06 -16.48 1.37
CA VAL A 51 21.62 -16.30 1.17
C VAL A 51 21.26 -15.14 2.09
N SER A 52 21.29 -13.92 1.56
CA SER A 52 20.67 -12.78 2.22
C SER A 52 19.17 -13.05 2.23
N CYS A 53 18.67 -13.64 3.32
CA CYS A 53 17.24 -13.70 3.60
C CYS A 53 16.77 -12.29 3.98
N VAL A 54 16.76 -11.37 3.02
CA VAL A 54 15.96 -10.15 3.17
C VAL A 54 14.54 -10.61 2.90
N ALA A 55 13.64 -10.45 3.88
CA ALA A 55 12.23 -10.63 3.62
C ALA A 55 11.84 -9.57 2.58
N GLU A 56 11.49 -10.01 1.39
CA GLU A 56 10.98 -9.12 0.36
C GLU A 56 9.51 -8.82 0.66
N LEU A 57 9.06 -7.61 0.31
CA LEU A 57 7.65 -7.25 0.39
C LEU A 57 6.81 -8.30 -0.34
N GLU A 58 5.70 -8.71 0.28
CA GLU A 58 4.74 -9.56 -0.42
C GLU A 58 4.20 -8.81 -1.64
N ARG A 59 4.28 -9.45 -2.82
CA ARG A 59 3.87 -8.86 -4.10
C ARG A 59 2.66 -9.62 -4.64
N PHE A 60 1.63 -8.86 -5.00
CA PHE A 60 0.42 -9.37 -5.64
C PHE A 60 0.34 -8.89 -7.08
N GLU A 61 -0.14 -9.75 -7.97
CA GLU A 61 -0.35 -9.42 -9.37
C GLU A 61 -1.85 -9.18 -9.64
N HIS A 62 -2.15 -8.14 -10.41
CA HIS A 62 -3.47 -7.91 -10.96
C HIS A 62 -3.33 -7.59 -12.45
N ALA A 63 -4.00 -8.37 -13.30
CA ALA A 63 -3.92 -8.15 -14.74
C ALA A 63 -4.57 -6.81 -15.11
N GLY A 64 -3.91 -6.02 -15.96
CA GLY A 64 -4.51 -4.82 -16.54
C GLY A 64 -5.52 -5.18 -17.63
N LYS A 65 -6.29 -4.19 -18.09
CA LYS A 65 -7.25 -4.40 -19.18
C LYS A 65 -6.52 -4.65 -20.51
N PRO A 66 -7.15 -5.36 -21.48
CA PRO A 66 -6.53 -5.65 -22.78
C PRO A 66 -6.13 -4.40 -23.58
N ASP A 67 -6.76 -3.26 -23.31
CA ASP A 67 -6.45 -1.97 -23.95
C ASP A 67 -5.31 -1.21 -23.27
N GLY A 68 -4.69 -1.80 -22.24
CA GLY A 68 -3.61 -1.19 -21.47
C GLY A 68 -4.07 -0.13 -20.48
N SER A 69 -5.38 -0.02 -20.22
CA SER A 69 -5.92 0.86 -19.18
C SER A 69 -6.05 0.15 -17.83
N LEU A 70 -6.12 0.95 -16.77
CA LEU A 70 -6.37 0.51 -15.41
C LEU A 70 -7.40 1.44 -14.76
N SER A 71 -8.43 0.90 -14.11
CA SER A 71 -9.51 1.65 -13.49
C SER A 71 -9.80 1.09 -12.11
N PHE A 72 -9.74 1.92 -11.07
CA PHE A 72 -9.96 1.48 -9.70
C PHE A 72 -10.69 2.54 -8.88
N LEU A 73 -11.33 2.11 -7.79
CA LEU A 73 -11.86 3.03 -6.78
C LEU A 73 -10.94 3.04 -5.56
N VAL A 74 -10.91 4.19 -4.88
CA VAL A 74 -10.28 4.33 -3.57
C VAL A 74 -11.38 4.69 -2.57
N VAL A 75 -11.32 4.13 -1.38
CA VAL A 75 -12.17 4.50 -0.24
C VAL A 75 -11.35 4.41 1.05
N GLY A 76 -11.68 5.22 2.05
CA GLY A 76 -11.07 5.18 3.37
C GLY A 76 -12.13 5.46 4.42
N ASP A 77 -11.83 5.15 5.67
CA ASP A 77 -12.61 5.65 6.81
C ASP A 77 -14.10 5.26 6.72
N TRP A 78 -14.38 3.99 6.43
CA TRP A 78 -15.70 3.57 5.94
C TRP A 78 -16.51 2.64 6.86
N GLY A 79 -15.89 1.80 7.70
CA GLY A 79 -16.57 0.66 8.35
C GLY A 79 -17.54 1.01 9.46
N ARG A 80 -18.83 1.16 9.13
CA ARG A 80 -19.82 1.80 10.02
C ARG A 80 -21.19 1.10 10.01
N ARG A 81 -21.27 -0.19 9.72
CA ARG A 81 -22.52 -0.98 9.69
C ARG A 81 -23.60 -0.42 8.75
N GLY A 82 -23.20 0.21 7.65
CA GLY A 82 -24.11 0.93 6.74
C GLY A 82 -24.59 2.29 7.26
N HIS A 83 -24.39 2.58 8.55
CA HIS A 83 -24.54 3.93 9.09
C HIS A 83 -23.41 4.79 8.57
N TYR A 84 -23.47 6.05 8.97
CA TYR A 84 -22.48 7.00 8.54
C TYR A 84 -22.32 6.93 6.99
N ASN A 85 -23.41 7.08 6.23
CA ASN A 85 -23.46 7.34 4.79
C ASN A 85 -22.84 6.19 4.00
N GLN A 86 -22.36 5.16 4.68
CA GLN A 86 -21.58 4.10 4.12
C GLN A 86 -22.39 3.37 3.06
N SER A 87 -23.66 3.08 3.33
CA SER A 87 -24.57 2.50 2.33
C SER A 87 -24.81 3.41 1.14
N GLN A 88 -24.89 4.73 1.36
CA GLN A 88 -25.04 5.72 0.29
C GLN A 88 -23.77 5.83 -0.55
N VAL A 89 -22.59 5.72 0.07
CA VAL A 89 -21.29 5.63 -0.60
C VAL A 89 -21.25 4.38 -1.45
N ALA A 90 -21.52 3.22 -0.85
CA ALA A 90 -21.50 1.92 -1.50
C ALA A 90 -22.43 1.88 -2.72
N PHE A 91 -23.63 2.47 -2.60
CA PHE A 91 -24.56 2.59 -3.71
C PHE A 91 -23.98 3.38 -4.89
N GLN A 92 -23.31 4.51 -4.61
CA GLN A 92 -22.72 5.32 -5.67
C GLN A 92 -21.43 4.72 -6.22
N MET A 93 -20.60 4.11 -5.37
CA MET A 93 -19.46 3.30 -5.79
C MET A 93 -19.92 2.22 -6.77
N GLY A 94 -21.07 1.56 -6.52
CA GLY A 94 -21.64 0.58 -7.44
C GLY A 94 -21.93 1.16 -8.83
N LYS A 95 -22.56 2.34 -8.90
CA LYS A 95 -22.84 3.02 -10.18
C LYS A 95 -21.56 3.43 -10.92
N ILE A 96 -20.62 4.03 -10.21
CA ILE A 96 -19.36 4.48 -10.81
C ILE A 96 -18.49 3.28 -11.20
N GLY A 97 -18.46 2.23 -10.38
CA GLY A 97 -17.75 0.99 -10.66
C GLY A 97 -18.23 0.30 -11.93
N GLU A 98 -19.55 0.33 -12.17
CA GLU A 98 -20.15 -0.18 -13.41
C GLU A 98 -19.78 0.70 -14.61
N GLN A 99 -19.90 2.02 -14.47
CA GLN A 99 -19.59 2.97 -15.54
C GLN A 99 -18.12 2.94 -15.97
N LEU A 100 -17.20 2.74 -15.03
CA LEU A 100 -15.75 2.72 -15.28
C LEU A 100 -15.20 1.33 -15.56
N ASP A 101 -16.03 0.29 -15.40
CA ASP A 101 -15.62 -1.12 -15.43
C ASP A 101 -14.36 -1.35 -14.59
N ILE A 102 -14.45 -1.11 -13.28
CA ILE A 102 -13.26 -1.11 -12.42
C ILE A 102 -12.62 -2.50 -12.30
N ASP A 103 -11.30 -2.54 -12.16
CA ASP A 103 -10.48 -3.73 -11.98
C ASP A 103 -10.45 -4.16 -10.51
N PHE A 104 -10.26 -3.21 -9.59
CA PHE A 104 -10.20 -3.44 -8.15
C PHE A 104 -10.56 -2.20 -7.33
N ILE A 105 -10.55 -2.37 -6.01
CA ILE A 105 -10.83 -1.33 -5.02
C ILE A 105 -9.66 -1.26 -4.03
N ILE A 106 -9.26 -0.04 -3.65
CA ILE A 106 -8.23 0.24 -2.66
C ILE A 106 -8.90 0.80 -1.40
N SER A 107 -8.57 0.24 -0.24
CA SER A 107 -8.89 0.84 1.07
C SER A 107 -7.64 1.48 1.69
N THR A 108 -7.75 2.74 2.12
CA THR A 108 -6.70 3.45 2.87
C THR A 108 -6.75 3.20 4.38
N GLY A 109 -7.57 2.24 4.84
CA GLY A 109 -7.67 1.87 6.25
C GLY A 109 -8.78 2.58 7.01
N ASP A 110 -8.80 2.35 8.33
CA ASP A 110 -9.97 2.57 9.19
C ASP A 110 -11.18 1.79 8.67
N ASN A 111 -10.92 0.49 8.48
CA ASN A 111 -11.83 -0.45 7.86
C ASN A 111 -13.00 -0.80 8.79
N PHE A 112 -12.82 -0.78 10.11
CA PHE A 112 -13.86 -1.07 11.09
C PHE A 112 -13.78 -0.14 12.30
N TYR A 113 -14.84 0.63 12.50
CA TYR A 113 -14.92 1.56 13.61
C TYR A 113 -15.84 1.11 14.76
N ASP A 114 -15.68 1.65 15.97
CA ASP A 114 -14.62 2.59 16.39
C ASP A 114 -13.34 1.91 16.87
N ASN A 115 -13.36 0.60 17.11
CA ASN A 115 -12.24 -0.13 17.69
C ASN A 115 -11.95 -1.45 16.97
N GLY A 116 -11.82 -1.41 15.64
CA GLY A 116 -11.47 -2.57 14.82
C GLY A 116 -12.44 -3.73 14.97
N LEU A 117 -11.98 -4.93 14.60
CA LEU A 117 -12.66 -6.19 14.88
C LEU A 117 -12.19 -6.74 16.22
N THR A 118 -13.04 -7.47 16.94
CA THR A 118 -12.65 -8.19 18.16
C THR A 118 -11.94 -9.53 17.86
N GLY A 119 -12.18 -10.10 16.67
CA GLY A 119 -11.62 -11.35 16.21
C GLY A 119 -12.09 -11.70 14.79
N VAL A 120 -11.70 -12.87 14.29
CA VAL A 120 -12.05 -13.33 12.94
C VAL A 120 -13.54 -13.68 12.76
N ASP A 121 -14.24 -13.92 13.87
CA ASP A 121 -15.69 -14.20 13.90
C ASP A 121 -16.53 -12.97 14.25
N ASP A 122 -15.94 -11.77 14.27
CA ASP A 122 -16.67 -10.55 14.62
C ASP A 122 -17.71 -10.21 13.53
N PRO A 123 -19.01 -10.10 13.88
CA PRO A 123 -20.06 -9.80 12.92
C PRO A 123 -19.89 -8.43 12.24
N LEU A 124 -19.05 -7.54 12.77
CA LEU A 124 -18.69 -6.27 12.12
C LEU A 124 -18.12 -6.46 10.72
N PHE A 125 -17.43 -7.58 10.45
CA PHE A 125 -16.93 -7.88 9.12
C PHE A 125 -18.09 -7.94 8.11
N HIS A 126 -19.13 -8.72 8.40
CA HIS A 126 -20.31 -8.77 7.54
C HIS A 126 -21.08 -7.46 7.53
N GLN A 127 -21.38 -6.92 8.72
CA GLN A 127 -22.24 -5.75 8.87
C GLN A 127 -21.67 -4.49 8.22
N SER A 128 -20.34 -4.36 8.18
CA SER A 128 -19.68 -3.18 7.63
C SER A 128 -19.02 -3.42 6.27
N PHE A 129 -18.75 -4.65 5.85
CA PHE A 129 -18.11 -4.92 4.57
C PHE A 129 -18.99 -5.77 3.65
N THR A 130 -19.17 -7.05 3.98
CA THR A 130 -19.79 -8.03 3.07
C THR A 130 -21.20 -7.61 2.64
N ASP A 131 -22.02 -7.19 3.61
CA ASP A 131 -23.45 -6.90 3.39
C ASP A 131 -23.69 -5.46 2.90
N ILE A 132 -22.65 -4.62 2.88
CA ILE A 132 -22.75 -3.20 2.48
C ILE A 132 -22.38 -3.02 1.00
N TYR A 133 -21.26 -3.60 0.58
CA TYR A 133 -20.72 -3.41 -0.78
C TYR A 133 -21.21 -4.51 -1.74
N THR A 134 -22.53 -4.61 -1.93
CA THR A 134 -23.17 -5.74 -2.62
C THR A 134 -23.39 -5.54 -4.13
N ALA A 135 -23.11 -4.35 -4.66
CA ALA A 135 -23.28 -4.09 -6.09
C ALA A 135 -22.41 -5.04 -6.95
N PRO A 136 -22.89 -5.53 -8.11
CA PRO A 136 -22.13 -6.45 -8.97
C PRO A 136 -20.76 -5.90 -9.39
N SER A 137 -20.70 -4.61 -9.70
CA SER A 137 -19.45 -3.90 -10.06
C SER A 137 -18.44 -3.78 -8.92
N LEU A 138 -18.86 -4.02 -7.66
CA LEU A 138 -17.99 -4.04 -6.48
C LEU A 138 -17.58 -5.46 -6.06
N GLN A 139 -17.99 -6.49 -6.81
CA GLN A 139 -17.52 -7.86 -6.63
C GLN A 139 -16.14 -8.05 -7.26
N LYS A 140 -15.21 -7.19 -6.86
CA LYS A 140 -13.82 -7.11 -7.31
C LYS A 140 -12.90 -7.31 -6.10
N GLN A 141 -11.60 -7.52 -6.33
CA GLN A 141 -10.64 -7.60 -5.23
C GLN A 141 -10.56 -6.24 -4.51
N TRP A 142 -10.58 -6.26 -3.19
CA TRP A 142 -10.27 -5.13 -2.32
C TRP A 142 -8.87 -5.32 -1.74
N TYR A 143 -8.02 -4.33 -1.96
CA TYR A 143 -6.67 -4.24 -1.41
C TYR A 143 -6.69 -3.23 -0.26
N ASN A 144 -6.53 -3.73 0.97
CA ASN A 144 -6.74 -2.94 2.17
C ASN A 144 -5.47 -2.83 3.00
N VAL A 145 -5.22 -1.64 3.55
CA VAL A 145 -4.30 -1.43 4.68
C VAL A 145 -5.08 -1.14 5.96
N LEU A 146 -4.37 -1.12 7.08
CA LEU A 146 -4.92 -0.78 8.39
C LEU A 146 -4.82 0.73 8.67
N GLY A 147 -5.84 1.27 9.33
CA GLY A 147 -5.84 2.60 9.94
C GLY A 147 -5.73 2.54 11.47
N ASN A 148 -5.76 3.70 12.12
CA ASN A 148 -5.58 3.75 13.57
C ASN A 148 -6.74 3.13 14.34
N HIS A 149 -7.97 3.17 13.84
CA HIS A 149 -9.11 2.52 14.49
C HIS A 149 -9.06 1.00 14.39
N ASP A 150 -8.48 0.46 13.31
CA ASP A 150 -8.27 -0.98 13.14
C ASP A 150 -7.35 -1.56 14.21
N TYR A 151 -6.33 -0.78 14.57
CA TYR A 151 -5.40 -1.11 15.65
C TYR A 151 -6.00 -0.98 17.04
N ARG A 152 -7.16 -0.35 17.22
CA ARG A 152 -7.83 -0.29 18.53
C ARG A 152 -8.60 -1.58 18.87
N GLY A 153 -8.71 -2.48 17.90
CA GLY A 153 -9.20 -3.84 18.07
C GLY A 153 -8.09 -4.86 17.85
N ASN A 154 -8.48 -6.02 17.35
CA ASN A 154 -7.60 -7.09 16.92
C ASN A 154 -7.17 -6.85 15.47
N ALA A 155 -6.04 -6.14 15.29
CA ALA A 155 -5.47 -5.88 13.97
C ALA A 155 -5.18 -7.17 13.20
N GLU A 156 -4.64 -8.20 13.87
CA GLU A 156 -4.31 -9.49 13.26
C GLU A 156 -5.53 -10.24 12.72
N ALA A 157 -6.72 -10.01 13.28
CA ALA A 157 -7.95 -10.59 12.74
C ALA A 157 -8.22 -10.11 11.31
N GLN A 158 -7.97 -8.82 11.04
CA GLN A 158 -8.17 -8.23 9.72
C GLN A 158 -7.19 -8.78 8.67
N LEU A 159 -5.99 -9.16 9.12
CA LEU A 159 -4.94 -9.75 8.27
C LEU A 159 -5.11 -11.26 8.06
N SER A 160 -6.03 -11.88 8.79
CA SER A 160 -6.18 -13.32 8.80
C SER A 160 -6.71 -13.84 7.47
N PRO A 161 -6.13 -14.92 6.90
CA PRO A 161 -6.69 -15.58 5.72
C PRO A 161 -8.08 -16.16 5.97
N ILE A 162 -8.56 -16.21 7.22
CA ILE A 162 -9.94 -16.59 7.54
C ILE A 162 -10.92 -15.58 6.96
N LEU A 163 -10.64 -14.27 7.04
CA LEU A 163 -11.53 -13.25 6.46
C LEU A 163 -11.53 -13.31 4.94
N THR A 164 -10.38 -13.55 4.29
CA THR A 164 -10.31 -13.79 2.84
C THR A 164 -11.09 -15.05 2.42
N LYS A 165 -11.13 -16.09 3.26
CA LYS A 165 -11.97 -17.27 2.99
C LYS A 165 -13.45 -16.98 3.18
N MET A 166 -13.79 -16.09 4.11
CA MET A 166 -15.16 -15.68 4.40
C MET A 166 -15.74 -14.80 3.28
N ASP A 167 -14.92 -13.88 2.75
CA ASP A 167 -15.22 -13.04 1.60
C ASP A 167 -13.95 -12.88 0.75
N ASN A 168 -13.91 -13.52 -0.42
CA ASN A 168 -12.73 -13.57 -1.29
C ASN A 168 -12.30 -12.21 -1.83
N ARG A 169 -13.16 -11.20 -1.74
CA ARG A 169 -12.82 -9.81 -2.07
C ARG A 169 -11.85 -9.21 -1.07
N TRP A 170 -11.77 -9.74 0.16
CA TRP A 170 -10.96 -9.17 1.22
C TRP A 170 -9.49 -9.62 1.14
N LEU A 171 -8.60 -8.69 0.77
CA LEU A 171 -7.16 -8.84 0.98
C LEU A 171 -6.67 -7.67 1.85
N CYS A 172 -6.14 -7.97 3.02
CA CYS A 172 -5.61 -6.96 3.94
C CYS A 172 -4.27 -7.40 4.51
N LEU A 173 -3.26 -6.57 4.32
CA LEU A 173 -1.91 -6.73 4.87
C LEU A 173 -1.48 -5.39 5.48
N ARG A 174 -0.48 -5.42 6.36
CA ARG A 174 0.09 -4.19 6.94
C ARG A 174 0.74 -3.34 5.86
N TYR A 175 1.54 -3.98 5.02
CA TYR A 175 2.26 -3.38 3.92
C TYR A 175 2.55 -4.47 2.87
N PHE A 176 2.49 -4.11 1.59
CA PHE A 176 2.66 -5.04 0.46
C PHE A 176 2.78 -4.24 -0.84
N VAL A 177 3.15 -4.91 -1.94
CA VAL A 177 3.12 -4.33 -3.29
C VAL A 177 2.02 -4.98 -4.11
N LEU A 178 1.28 -4.17 -4.85
CA LEU A 178 0.38 -4.62 -5.90
C LEU A 178 0.92 -4.16 -7.25
N ASN A 179 1.28 -5.12 -8.08
CA ASN A 179 1.64 -4.94 -9.48
C ASN A 179 0.36 -5.01 -10.31
N ALA A 180 -0.13 -3.88 -10.79
CA ALA A 180 -1.42 -3.76 -11.48
C ALA A 180 -1.22 -3.38 -12.94
N GLY A 181 -1.39 -4.36 -13.83
CA GLY A 181 -0.99 -4.28 -15.21
C GLY A 181 0.54 -4.32 -15.33
N PRO A 182 1.13 -5.37 -15.91
CA PRO A 182 2.59 -5.46 -16.06
C PRO A 182 3.16 -4.18 -16.67
N GLU A 183 4.13 -3.57 -15.97
CA GLU A 183 4.79 -2.29 -16.30
C GLU A 183 3.88 -1.03 -16.29
N ILE A 184 2.58 -1.16 -16.00
CA ILE A 184 1.64 -0.03 -15.92
C ILE A 184 1.78 0.69 -14.57
N ALA A 185 1.40 0.05 -13.47
CA ALA A 185 1.40 0.67 -12.15
C ALA A 185 1.82 -0.30 -11.05
N GLU A 186 2.63 0.19 -10.11
CA GLU A 186 2.93 -0.46 -8.85
C GLU A 186 2.36 0.37 -7.70
N PHE A 187 1.58 -0.30 -6.84
CA PHE A 187 1.03 0.29 -5.63
C PHE A 187 1.78 -0.24 -4.41
N PHE A 188 2.35 0.64 -3.60
CA PHE A 188 3.08 0.31 -2.39
C PHE A 188 2.20 0.68 -1.19
N PHE A 189 1.62 -0.34 -0.58
CA PHE A 189 0.79 -0.21 0.61
C PHE A 189 1.68 -0.14 1.85
N VAL A 190 1.47 0.85 2.70
CA VAL A 190 2.34 1.16 3.84
C VAL A 190 1.54 1.28 5.13
N ASP A 191 1.99 0.57 6.16
CA ASP A 191 1.44 0.65 7.50
C ASP A 191 1.89 1.93 8.20
N THR A 192 1.07 2.96 8.12
CA THR A 192 1.42 4.29 8.66
C THR A 192 1.11 4.44 10.16
N THR A 193 0.29 3.56 10.75
CA THR A 193 -0.17 3.71 12.14
C THR A 193 0.98 3.64 13.16
N PRO A 194 1.96 2.72 13.03
CA PRO A 194 3.14 2.68 13.90
C PRO A 194 4.05 3.93 13.82
N PHE A 195 3.94 4.77 12.78
CA PHE A 195 4.74 6.00 12.68
C PHE A 195 4.28 7.07 13.67
N VAL A 196 3.00 7.09 14.05
CA VAL A 196 2.45 8.16 14.90
C VAL A 196 2.85 7.95 16.35
N THR A 197 3.73 8.81 16.85
CA THR A 197 4.31 8.67 18.19
C THR A 197 3.28 8.84 19.29
N LYS A 198 2.30 9.72 19.07
CA LYS A 198 1.23 9.99 20.04
C LYS A 198 0.50 8.71 20.45
N TYR A 199 0.28 7.74 19.55
CA TYR A 199 -0.43 6.50 19.89
C TYR A 199 0.34 5.56 20.83
N PHE A 200 1.64 5.80 21.04
CA PHE A 200 2.46 5.07 22.01
C PHE A 200 2.65 5.84 23.32
N THR A 201 2.77 7.17 23.24
CA THR A 201 3.15 8.00 24.40
C THR A 201 1.95 8.64 25.10
N ASP A 202 0.87 8.90 24.37
CA ASP A 202 -0.33 9.58 24.85
C ASP A 202 -1.56 9.12 24.03
N PRO A 203 -1.98 7.84 24.17
CA PRO A 203 -3.10 7.30 23.39
C PRO A 203 -4.47 7.75 23.90
N GLU A 204 -4.53 8.66 24.87
CA GLU A 204 -5.75 9.03 25.60
C GLU A 204 -6.42 7.77 26.19
N ASP A 205 -7.72 7.56 25.97
CA ASP A 205 -8.47 6.40 26.46
C ASP A 205 -8.40 5.18 25.52
N HIS A 206 -7.60 5.25 24.46
CA HIS A 206 -7.51 4.18 23.47
C HIS A 206 -6.45 3.14 23.83
N VAL A 207 -6.75 1.88 23.56
CA VAL A 207 -5.80 0.77 23.63
C VAL A 207 -5.50 0.34 22.21
N TYR A 208 -4.22 0.23 21.87
CA TYR A 208 -3.76 -0.18 20.54
C TYR A 208 -3.10 -1.56 20.60
N ASP A 209 -3.38 -2.41 19.61
CA ASP A 209 -2.75 -3.71 19.42
C ASP A 209 -1.35 -3.57 18.80
N TRP A 210 -0.35 -3.50 19.68
CA TRP A 210 1.06 -3.44 19.29
C TRP A 210 1.78 -4.79 19.31
N LYS A 211 1.08 -5.92 19.48
CA LYS A 211 1.71 -7.25 19.66
C LYS A 211 2.69 -7.59 18.53
N ALA A 212 2.31 -7.29 17.29
CA ALA A 212 3.14 -7.55 16.10
C ALA A 212 4.08 -6.39 15.72
N ILE A 213 4.00 -5.25 16.44
CA ILE A 213 4.74 -4.02 16.11
C ILE A 213 5.96 -3.83 17.02
N LEU A 214 5.93 -4.37 18.23
CA LEU A 214 7.04 -4.22 19.17
C LEU A 214 8.18 -5.21 18.86
N PRO A 215 9.46 -4.77 18.89
CA PRO A 215 9.92 -3.39 19.16
C PRO A 215 9.68 -2.42 17.99
N ARG A 216 9.03 -1.28 18.29
CA ARG A 216 8.56 -0.30 17.29
C ARG A 216 9.65 0.17 16.34
N GLU A 217 10.82 0.51 16.85
CA GLU A 217 11.93 1.01 16.04
C GLU A 217 12.41 -0.05 15.03
N LYS A 218 12.50 -1.31 15.47
CA LYS A 218 12.86 -2.42 14.58
C LYS A 218 11.81 -2.62 13.48
N TYR A 219 10.52 -2.54 13.83
CA TYR A 219 9.44 -2.63 12.86
C TYR A 219 9.51 -1.52 11.82
N LEU A 220 9.63 -0.26 12.26
CA LEU A 220 9.69 0.89 11.36
C LEU A 220 10.93 0.85 10.45
N ASN A 221 12.09 0.47 10.98
CA ASN A 221 13.32 0.35 10.18
C ASN A 221 13.18 -0.74 9.12
N ASN A 222 12.62 -1.90 9.46
CA ASN A 222 12.38 -2.97 8.51
C ASN A 222 11.39 -2.54 7.41
N LEU A 223 10.25 -1.96 7.80
CA LEU A 223 9.24 -1.46 6.87
C LEU A 223 9.82 -0.42 5.92
N LEU A 224 10.58 0.57 6.41
CA LEU A 224 11.19 1.60 5.57
C LEU A 224 12.22 1.00 4.60
N MET A 225 13.04 0.05 5.07
CA MET A 225 14.02 -0.65 4.22
C MET A 225 13.33 -1.48 3.12
N GLU A 226 12.25 -2.18 3.46
CA GLU A 226 11.48 -3.00 2.53
C GLU A 226 10.76 -2.13 1.48
N VAL A 227 10.15 -1.02 1.89
CA VAL A 227 9.53 -0.03 0.99
C VAL A 227 10.57 0.63 0.10
N GLU A 228 11.71 1.03 0.64
CA GLU A 228 12.83 1.58 -0.13
C GLU A 228 13.34 0.60 -1.19
N SER A 229 13.56 -0.66 -0.83
CA SER A 229 14.02 -1.70 -1.77
C SER A 229 13.03 -1.84 -2.94
N ALA A 230 11.74 -1.99 -2.64
CA ALA A 230 10.75 -2.18 -3.69
C ALA A 230 10.59 -0.94 -4.58
N LEU A 231 10.68 0.28 -4.03
CA LEU A 231 10.67 1.51 -4.82
C LEU A 231 11.89 1.65 -5.75
N GLY A 232 13.06 1.20 -5.30
CA GLY A 232 14.30 1.20 -6.08
C GLY A 232 14.35 0.12 -7.18
N GLU A 233 13.69 -1.01 -6.93
CA GLU A 233 13.53 -2.11 -7.90
C GLU A 233 12.45 -1.81 -8.94
N SER A 234 11.45 -1.01 -8.56
CA SER A 234 10.31 -0.67 -9.41
C SER A 234 10.74 -0.11 -10.77
N ARG A 235 10.11 -0.65 -11.82
CA ARG A 235 10.23 -0.18 -13.22
C ARG A 235 8.88 0.24 -13.79
N ALA A 236 7.82 0.20 -12.98
CA ALA A 236 6.49 0.60 -13.41
C ALA A 236 6.45 2.05 -13.86
N LYS A 237 5.57 2.34 -14.83
CA LYS A 237 5.33 3.71 -15.30
C LYS A 237 4.73 4.60 -14.22
N TRP A 238 3.92 4.03 -13.33
CA TRP A 238 3.31 4.73 -12.20
C TRP A 238 3.69 4.07 -10.89
N LYS A 239 4.24 4.85 -9.95
CA LYS A 239 4.49 4.43 -8.57
C LYS A 239 3.51 5.15 -7.66
N ILE A 240 2.66 4.39 -7.00
CA ILE A 240 1.59 4.92 -6.16
C ILE A 240 1.76 4.37 -4.76
N VAL A 241 1.90 5.23 -3.76
CA VAL A 241 1.98 4.81 -2.36
C VAL A 241 0.63 5.01 -1.68
N VAL A 242 0.19 4.02 -0.91
CA VAL A 242 -1.10 4.02 -0.20
C VAL A 242 -0.84 3.84 1.29
N GLY A 243 -1.39 4.72 2.11
CA GLY A 243 -1.30 4.61 3.57
C GLY A 243 -2.46 5.31 4.25
N HIS A 244 -2.66 5.08 5.55
CA HIS A 244 -3.77 5.70 6.26
C HIS A 244 -3.55 7.19 6.56
N HIS A 245 -2.41 7.55 7.17
CA HIS A 245 -2.16 8.90 7.67
C HIS A 245 -1.67 9.87 6.59
N ALA A 246 -1.96 11.15 6.77
CA ALA A 246 -1.62 12.18 5.80
C ALA A 246 -0.17 12.68 5.91
N ILE A 247 0.57 12.75 4.80
CA ILE A 247 1.82 13.51 4.73
C ILE A 247 1.51 15.01 4.73
N LYS A 248 0.55 15.43 3.91
CA LYS A 248 -0.03 16.79 3.91
C LYS A 248 -1.53 16.71 4.12
N SER A 249 -2.12 17.65 4.83
CA SER A 249 -3.57 17.78 4.95
C SER A 249 -3.97 19.17 5.44
N ALA A 250 -5.06 19.72 4.91
CA ALA A 250 -5.78 20.87 5.48
C ALA A 250 -6.98 20.44 6.36
N GLY A 251 -7.04 19.16 6.74
CA GLY A 251 -8.08 18.56 7.57
C GLY A 251 -7.87 18.80 9.07
N HIS A 252 -8.68 18.12 9.88
CA HIS A 252 -8.68 18.25 11.34
C HIS A 252 -7.42 17.66 11.97
N HIS A 253 -6.97 16.51 11.49
CA HIS A 253 -5.78 15.82 12.00
C HIS A 253 -4.48 16.47 11.49
N GLY A 254 -4.51 17.01 10.27
CA GLY A 254 -3.36 17.70 9.68
C GLY A 254 -2.25 16.72 9.28
N ASN A 255 -1.02 17.23 9.21
CA ASN A 255 0.12 16.44 8.75
C ASN A 255 0.66 15.50 9.84
N ALA A 256 0.85 14.23 9.52
CA ALA A 256 1.65 13.32 10.33
C ALA A 256 3.14 13.70 10.17
N LYS A 257 3.71 14.29 11.23
CA LYS A 257 5.09 14.84 11.20
C LYS A 257 6.12 13.76 10.96
N GLU A 258 5.92 12.58 11.55
CA GLU A 258 6.81 11.43 11.42
C GLU A 258 6.88 10.95 9.96
N LEU A 259 5.76 10.96 9.22
CA LEU A 259 5.79 10.61 7.80
C LEU A 259 6.56 11.63 6.96
N ASN A 260 6.51 12.92 7.32
CA ASN A 260 7.31 13.95 6.64
C ASN A 260 8.82 13.75 6.87
N ILE A 261 9.21 13.17 8.00
CA ILE A 261 10.62 12.93 8.36
C ILE A 261 11.12 11.62 7.73
N HIS A 262 10.31 10.57 7.75
CA HIS A 262 10.79 9.22 7.42
C HIS A 262 10.33 8.71 6.05
N LEU A 263 9.08 8.94 5.67
CA LEU A 263 8.52 8.36 4.44
C LEU A 263 8.64 9.32 3.24
N LEU A 264 8.30 10.60 3.43
CA LEU A 264 8.32 11.60 2.35
C LEU A 264 9.68 11.69 1.63
N PRO A 265 10.84 11.65 2.31
CA PRO A 265 12.12 11.66 1.61
C PRO A 265 12.29 10.48 0.66
N LEU A 266 11.85 9.27 1.03
CA LEU A 266 11.87 8.10 0.16
C LEU A 266 10.97 8.32 -1.06
N LEU A 267 9.74 8.81 -0.86
CA LEU A 267 8.82 9.08 -1.97
C LEU A 267 9.42 10.07 -2.99
N GLN A 268 10.15 11.08 -2.50
CA GLN A 268 10.83 12.07 -3.34
C GLN A 268 12.07 11.48 -4.04
N THR A 269 12.88 10.69 -3.34
CA THR A 269 14.09 10.06 -3.88
C THR A 269 13.78 9.08 -5.01
N TYR A 270 12.69 8.32 -4.91
CA TYR A 270 12.32 7.29 -5.87
C TYR A 270 11.24 7.72 -6.88
N ASP A 271 11.00 9.04 -6.99
CA ASP A 271 10.09 9.65 -7.95
C ASP A 271 8.67 9.05 -7.91
N VAL A 272 8.08 8.92 -6.72
CA VAL A 272 6.68 8.47 -6.56
C VAL A 272 5.71 9.48 -7.19
N ASP A 273 4.69 8.97 -7.88
CA ASP A 273 3.72 9.77 -8.67
C ASP A 273 2.44 10.13 -7.92
N LEU A 274 2.01 9.28 -6.97
CA LEU A 274 0.83 9.51 -6.11
C LEU A 274 1.07 8.96 -4.69
N TYR A 275 0.62 9.71 -3.68
CA TYR A 275 0.42 9.25 -2.30
C TYR A 275 -1.06 9.41 -1.99
N ILE A 276 -1.69 8.32 -1.59
CA ILE A 276 -3.13 8.23 -1.39
C ILE A 276 -3.38 7.88 0.08
N ASN A 277 -4.22 8.66 0.76
CA ASN A 277 -4.50 8.46 2.18
C ASN A 277 -5.93 8.80 2.62
N GLY A 278 -6.27 8.30 3.82
CA GLY A 278 -7.52 8.59 4.54
C GLY A 278 -7.26 9.45 5.78
N HIS A 279 -7.80 9.02 6.93
CA HIS A 279 -7.64 9.59 8.28
C HIS A 279 -8.37 10.91 8.50
N ASP A 280 -8.12 11.90 7.64
CA ASP A 280 -8.93 13.12 7.62
C ASP A 280 -10.21 12.88 6.84
N HIS A 281 -11.37 13.01 7.50
CA HIS A 281 -12.69 12.71 6.93
C HIS A 281 -13.17 13.78 5.93
N CYS A 282 -12.38 14.06 4.90
CA CYS A 282 -12.61 15.04 3.86
C CYS A 282 -11.95 14.67 2.51
N LEU A 283 -12.39 15.35 1.43
CA LEU A 283 -11.91 15.17 0.05
C LEU A 283 -11.01 16.37 -0.22
N GLN A 284 -9.76 16.12 -0.60
CA GLN A 284 -8.81 17.15 -0.97
C GLN A 284 -8.02 16.65 -2.18
N HIS A 285 -7.42 17.60 -2.89
CA HIS A 285 -6.34 17.35 -3.83
C HIS A 285 -5.30 18.43 -3.59
N ILE A 286 -4.12 18.04 -3.11
CA ILE A 286 -3.02 18.96 -2.81
C ILE A 286 -1.93 18.70 -3.84
N SER A 287 -1.22 19.72 -4.30
CA SER A 287 -0.09 19.57 -5.23
C SER A 287 1.05 20.50 -4.83
N SER A 288 2.31 20.10 -5.03
CA SER A 288 3.50 20.93 -4.84
C SER A 288 4.18 21.22 -6.19
N SER A 289 4.95 22.31 -6.26
CA SER A 289 5.69 22.72 -7.48
C SER A 289 6.68 21.68 -8.01
N ASP A 290 7.10 20.72 -7.18
CA ASP A 290 8.21 19.81 -7.46
C ASP A 290 7.77 18.41 -7.94
N ARG A 291 6.51 18.30 -8.40
CA ARG A 291 5.77 17.15 -8.97
C ARG A 291 4.52 16.79 -8.14
N TYR A 292 3.55 16.24 -8.88
CA TYR A 292 2.19 15.89 -8.47
C TYR A 292 2.18 14.93 -7.29
N ILE A 293 1.12 14.98 -6.46
CA ILE A 293 0.61 13.95 -5.54
C ILE A 293 -0.39 14.63 -4.60
N PHE A 294 -1.63 14.13 -4.47
CA PHE A 294 -2.38 13.77 -3.21
C PHE A 294 -3.88 13.71 -3.54
N LEU A 295 -4.58 12.57 -3.43
CA LEU A 295 -6.05 12.55 -3.50
C LEU A 295 -6.68 11.73 -2.37
N TYR A 296 -7.64 12.35 -1.70
CA TYR A 296 -8.27 11.94 -0.44
C TYR A 296 -9.69 11.44 -0.74
N LEU A 297 -10.36 10.76 0.20
CA LEU A 297 -11.81 10.52 0.13
C LEU A 297 -12.54 10.67 1.49
N LYS A 298 -13.33 11.76 1.60
CA LYS A 298 -14.49 11.99 2.50
C LYS A 298 -15.56 10.95 2.23
N ILE A 299 -16.34 10.53 3.24
CA ILE A 299 -17.79 10.80 3.31
C ILE A 299 -18.25 10.96 4.77
N TRP A 300 -18.24 12.18 5.33
CA TRP A 300 -19.39 12.72 6.10
C TRP A 300 -19.56 14.23 6.02
N LYS A 301 -20.82 14.64 5.88
CA LYS A 301 -21.33 15.96 6.26
C LYS A 301 -22.28 15.71 7.43
N LYS A 302 -21.88 16.04 8.66
CA LYS A 302 -22.83 16.12 9.77
C LYS A 302 -23.97 17.04 9.33
N GLY A 303 -25.19 16.52 9.28
CA GLY A 303 -26.37 17.37 9.25
C GLY A 303 -26.32 18.22 10.52
N SER A 304 -26.28 19.53 10.33
CA SER A 304 -26.60 20.47 11.40
C SER A 304 -28.06 20.26 11.77
N ASP A 305 -28.29 19.61 12.91
CA ASP A 305 -29.40 19.92 13.80
C ASP A 305 -28.80 20.61 15.02
#